data_AF-A0A2W4MQB1-F1
#
_entry.id   AF-A0A2W4MQB1-F1
#
_cell.length_a   1.000
_cell.length_b   1.000
_cell.length_c   1.000
_cell.angle_alpha   90.00
_cell.angle_beta   90.00
_cell.angle_gamma   90.00
#
_symmetry.space_group_name_H-M   'P 1'
#
loop_
_entity.id
_entity.type
_entity.pdbx_description
1 polymer ?
#
loop_
_entity_poly.entity_id
_entity_poly.type
_entity_poly.pdbx_seq_one_letter_code
_entity_poly.pdbx_strand_id
1 'polypeptide(L)'
;MTGWEVGLRLNGSAAAWQIFSHLYPHAALAAAPVHVVRPGETLFRIARQYGVSVEELARYNEIRDPAQIRAGQRLRIPTGGAKRGSSAREGGAIPAPQTGRPSGASSTQKANGDQGGNPPPGGESRGGIVALTFDDGPDPATWPGLLEALEQGRARATFFLEGARARAHPELVRELVRRGHQVENHGWSHQEPAPNGEREVRAAIARTAALLRELTGRRTTYYRPPGGLRDPSVFRWAEAEGHRVLLWTNIGVPDVPPPAPGQLASRMAAHAYNGAILMLHATEPRTVQELPAILTALRQRGLRPVTVDQLMQALAQVTAEPPEAGTPGDQDSATDDKPATKEEDGKPAGNEAENKKEG
;
A
#
# COMPACT_ATOMS: atom_id res chain seq x y z
N MET A 1 -7.77 38.79 24.32
CA MET A 1 -8.22 37.53 24.98
C MET A 1 -9.43 37.02 24.21
N THR A 2 -9.65 35.69 24.11
CA THR A 2 -10.92 34.99 23.76
C THR A 2 -11.83 35.60 22.65
N GLY A 3 -12.10 34.97 21.50
CA GLY A 3 -11.61 33.68 20.99
C GLY A 3 -12.35 32.44 21.52
N TRP A 4 -13.55 32.14 21.00
CA TRP A 4 -14.23 30.82 21.03
C TRP A 4 -15.27 30.70 19.89
N GLU A 5 -15.46 29.47 19.40
CA GLU A 5 -16.60 28.90 18.64
C GLU A 5 -17.28 29.66 17.46
N VAL A 6 -17.04 29.17 16.23
CA VAL A 6 -18.11 28.61 15.36
C VAL A 6 -17.59 27.32 14.72
N GLY A 7 -18.32 26.21 14.84
CA GLY A 7 -17.86 24.88 14.39
C GLY A 7 -18.45 24.44 13.04
N LEU A 8 -17.61 24.12 12.07
CA LEU A 8 -17.98 23.45 10.82
C LEU A 8 -17.65 21.95 10.90
N ARG A 9 -18.67 21.11 11.09
CA ARG A 9 -18.55 19.65 10.97
C ARG A 9 -18.52 19.24 9.50
N LEU A 10 -17.34 18.94 8.97
CA LEU A 10 -17.20 18.33 7.64
C LEU A 10 -17.24 16.80 7.75
N ASN A 11 -18.26 16.18 7.13
CA ASN A 11 -18.41 14.73 7.09
C ASN A 11 -17.33 14.09 6.20
N GLY A 12 -16.27 13.56 6.81
CA GLY A 12 -15.06 13.06 6.14
C GLY A 12 -15.20 11.70 5.46
N SER A 13 -16.07 11.57 4.45
CA SER A 13 -16.14 10.38 3.59
C SER A 13 -15.86 10.67 2.12
N ALA A 14 -16.51 11.68 1.52
CA ALA A 14 -16.29 12.07 0.13
C ALA A 14 -14.92 12.74 -0.09
N ALA A 15 -14.53 13.68 0.78
CA ALA A 15 -13.28 14.42 0.66
C ALA A 15 -12.04 13.51 0.73
N ALA A 16 -12.05 12.52 1.63
CA ALA A 16 -10.99 11.52 1.72
C ALA A 16 -10.81 10.73 0.41
N TRP A 17 -11.91 10.43 -0.29
CA TRP A 17 -11.89 9.72 -1.57
C TRP A 17 -11.38 10.60 -2.72
N GLN A 18 -11.79 11.89 -2.77
CA GLN A 18 -11.32 12.84 -3.79
C GLN A 18 -9.84 13.22 -3.60
N ILE A 19 -9.38 13.36 -2.35
CA ILE A 19 -7.96 13.61 -2.04
C ILE A 19 -7.11 12.40 -2.45
N PHE A 20 -7.60 11.17 -2.22
CA PHE A 20 -6.96 9.94 -2.68
C PHE A 20 -6.95 9.80 -4.21
N SER A 21 -7.87 10.45 -4.95
CA SER A 21 -7.84 10.45 -6.43
C SER A 21 -6.92 11.51 -7.03
N HIS A 22 -6.58 12.57 -6.30
CA HIS A 22 -5.72 13.66 -6.80
C HIS A 22 -4.23 13.47 -6.48
N LEU A 23 -3.91 12.81 -5.35
CA LEU A 23 -2.53 12.60 -4.91
C LEU A 23 -1.85 11.36 -5.51
N TYR A 24 -2.54 10.62 -6.38
CA TYR A 24 -1.97 9.51 -7.16
C TYR A 24 -2.16 9.73 -8.68
N PRO A 25 -1.48 10.73 -9.30
CA PRO A 25 -1.56 11.01 -10.73
C PRO A 25 -0.75 10.00 -11.58
N HIS A 26 -1.03 8.70 -11.40
CA HIS A 26 -0.64 7.62 -12.32
C HIS A 26 -1.87 6.97 -12.98
N ALA A 27 -2.92 7.77 -13.18
CA ALA A 27 -3.88 7.58 -14.26
C ALA A 27 -3.27 7.97 -15.62
N ALA A 28 -2.07 7.45 -15.92
CA ALA A 28 -1.67 7.27 -17.31
C ALA A 28 -2.57 6.19 -17.92
N LEU A 29 -2.87 6.25 -19.23
CA LEU A 29 -3.69 5.24 -19.90
C LEU A 29 -2.91 3.92 -20.11
N ALA A 30 -2.63 3.22 -19.01
CA ALA A 30 -2.20 1.83 -19.01
C ALA A 30 -3.41 0.91 -19.26
N ALA A 31 -3.22 -0.12 -20.08
CA ALA A 31 -4.27 -1.11 -20.35
C ALA A 31 -4.74 -1.80 -19.06
N ALA A 32 -6.03 -2.12 -18.98
CA ALA A 32 -6.68 -2.69 -17.80
C ALA A 32 -5.84 -3.84 -17.20
N PRO A 33 -5.50 -3.80 -15.89
CA PRO A 33 -4.44 -4.62 -15.32
C PRO A 33 -4.71 -6.11 -15.53
N VAL A 34 -3.67 -6.85 -15.96
CA VAL A 34 -3.79 -8.26 -16.32
C VAL A 34 -3.20 -9.15 -15.22
N HIS A 35 -4.06 -9.95 -14.60
CA HIS A 35 -3.67 -11.03 -13.71
C HIS A 35 -3.30 -12.29 -14.51
N VAL A 36 -2.31 -13.06 -14.04
CA VAL A 36 -1.95 -14.37 -14.60
C VAL A 36 -2.26 -15.44 -13.57
N VAL A 37 -3.25 -16.28 -13.86
CA VAL A 37 -3.76 -17.33 -12.98
C VAL A 37 -2.63 -18.27 -12.55
N ARG A 38 -2.45 -18.46 -11.25
CA ARG A 38 -1.46 -19.40 -10.68
C ARG A 38 -2.10 -20.79 -10.47
N PRO A 39 -1.30 -21.87 -10.39
CA PRO A 39 -1.82 -23.20 -10.05
C PRO A 39 -2.64 -23.18 -8.75
N GLY A 40 -3.86 -23.72 -8.80
CA GLY A 40 -4.79 -23.75 -7.66
C GLY A 40 -5.48 -22.42 -7.33
N GLU A 41 -5.38 -21.39 -8.16
CA GLU A 41 -6.27 -20.22 -8.08
C GLU A 41 -7.64 -20.50 -8.72
N THR A 42 -8.68 -19.91 -8.14
CA THR A 42 -10.07 -20.00 -8.61
C THR A 42 -10.55 -18.59 -8.98
N LEU A 43 -11.51 -18.47 -9.88
CA LEU A 43 -12.00 -17.14 -10.28
C LEU A 43 -12.59 -16.37 -9.09
N PHE A 44 -13.15 -17.08 -8.10
CA PHE A 44 -13.53 -16.53 -6.81
C PHE A 44 -12.36 -15.91 -6.03
N ARG A 45 -11.24 -16.63 -5.89
CA ARG A 45 -10.06 -16.12 -5.15
C ARG A 45 -9.44 -14.90 -5.85
N ILE A 46 -9.44 -14.89 -7.18
CA ILE A 46 -8.93 -13.77 -7.99
C ILE A 46 -9.89 -12.57 -7.91
N ALA A 47 -11.20 -12.77 -8.05
CA ALA A 47 -12.19 -11.71 -7.88
C ALA A 47 -12.11 -11.06 -6.49
N ARG A 48 -12.02 -11.86 -5.42
CA ARG A 48 -11.75 -11.41 -4.04
C ARG A 48 -10.43 -10.66 -3.90
N GLN A 49 -9.37 -11.06 -4.61
CA GLN A 49 -8.08 -10.36 -4.61
C GLN A 49 -8.21 -8.92 -5.15
N TYR A 50 -8.92 -8.73 -6.26
CA TYR A 50 -9.05 -7.44 -6.94
C TYR A 50 -10.28 -6.60 -6.55
N GLY A 51 -11.17 -7.12 -5.69
CA GLY A 51 -12.34 -6.38 -5.19
C GLY A 51 -13.50 -6.28 -6.19
N VAL A 52 -13.58 -7.19 -7.14
CA VAL A 52 -14.62 -7.27 -8.19
C VAL A 52 -15.50 -8.51 -7.94
N SER A 53 -16.69 -8.58 -8.56
CA SER A 53 -17.52 -9.78 -8.44
C SER A 53 -16.99 -10.93 -9.33
N VAL A 54 -17.28 -12.18 -8.98
CA VAL A 54 -16.89 -13.34 -9.80
C VAL A 54 -17.56 -13.30 -11.17
N GLU A 55 -18.83 -12.90 -11.20
CA GLU A 55 -19.63 -12.72 -12.42
C GLU A 55 -19.12 -11.55 -13.27
N GLU A 56 -18.75 -10.44 -12.64
CA GLU A 56 -18.15 -9.27 -13.29
C GLU A 56 -16.80 -9.63 -13.93
N LEU A 57 -15.92 -10.31 -13.19
CA LEU A 57 -14.62 -10.77 -13.68
C LEU A 57 -14.78 -11.84 -14.78
N ALA A 58 -15.75 -12.76 -14.65
CA ALA A 58 -16.05 -13.74 -15.68
C ALA A 58 -16.50 -13.07 -16.98
N ARG A 59 -17.50 -12.18 -16.89
CA ARG A 59 -18.06 -11.42 -18.01
C ARG A 59 -17.01 -10.56 -18.72
N TYR A 60 -16.14 -9.88 -17.96
CA TYR A 60 -15.07 -9.03 -18.52
C TYR A 60 -13.95 -9.84 -19.21
N ASN A 61 -13.93 -11.15 -19.03
CA ASN A 61 -12.99 -12.09 -19.66
C ASN A 61 -13.68 -13.15 -20.53
N GLU A 62 -14.98 -12.96 -20.84
CA GLU A 62 -15.78 -13.85 -21.69
C GLU A 62 -15.84 -15.32 -21.20
N ILE A 63 -15.60 -15.52 -19.89
CA ILE A 63 -15.59 -16.84 -19.24
C ILE A 63 -17.04 -17.30 -19.00
N ARG A 64 -17.42 -18.42 -19.63
CA ARG A 64 -18.75 -19.03 -19.48
C ARG A 64 -18.93 -19.87 -18.21
N ASP A 65 -17.85 -20.44 -17.69
CA ASP A 65 -17.83 -21.24 -16.47
C ASP A 65 -16.74 -20.71 -15.51
N PRO A 66 -17.11 -20.04 -14.40
CA PRO A 66 -16.19 -19.54 -13.38
C PRO A 66 -15.28 -20.59 -12.72
N ALA A 67 -15.60 -21.88 -12.81
CA ALA A 67 -14.75 -22.96 -12.30
C ALA A 67 -13.62 -23.34 -13.27
N GLN A 68 -13.75 -23.03 -14.57
CA GLN A 68 -12.86 -23.50 -15.64
C GLN A 68 -11.79 -22.48 -16.03
N ILE A 69 -11.03 -22.00 -15.04
CA ILE A 69 -9.78 -21.25 -15.30
C ILE A 69 -8.55 -22.15 -15.21
N ARG A 70 -7.53 -21.85 -16.02
CA ARG A 70 -6.28 -22.62 -16.08
C ARG A 70 -5.08 -21.80 -15.63
N ALA A 71 -4.10 -22.44 -15.01
CA ALA A 71 -2.83 -21.79 -14.71
C ALA A 71 -2.17 -21.25 -16.00
N GLY A 72 -1.61 -20.03 -15.93
CA GLY A 72 -1.10 -19.29 -17.09
C GLY A 72 -2.14 -18.47 -17.86
N GLN A 73 -3.45 -18.65 -17.59
CA GLN A 73 -4.50 -17.85 -18.22
C GLN A 73 -4.37 -16.37 -17.80
N ARG A 74 -4.52 -15.47 -18.78
CA ARG A 74 -4.48 -14.01 -18.58
C ARG A 74 -5.89 -13.47 -18.39
N LEU A 75 -6.14 -12.85 -17.25
CA LEU A 75 -7.43 -12.23 -16.91
C LEU A 75 -7.27 -10.71 -16.84
N ARG A 76 -7.99 -9.99 -17.70
CA ARG A 76 -8.19 -8.54 -17.61
C ARG A 76 -8.99 -8.26 -16.34
N ILE A 77 -8.53 -7.37 -15.47
CA ILE A 77 -9.26 -6.96 -14.26
C ILE A 77 -10.07 -5.69 -14.57
N PRO A 78 -11.40 -5.68 -14.39
CA PRO A 78 -12.21 -4.48 -14.62
C PRO A 78 -11.91 -3.41 -13.57
N THR A 79 -11.43 -2.25 -14.01
CA THR A 79 -11.14 -1.10 -13.15
C THR A 79 -12.24 -0.05 -13.26
N GLY A 80 -13.22 -0.12 -12.34
CA GLY A 80 -14.36 0.80 -12.23
C GLY A 80 -15.68 0.20 -12.74
N GLY A 81 -16.61 -0.11 -11.82
CA GLY A 81 -17.86 -0.80 -12.20
C GLY A 81 -18.94 -0.99 -11.11
N ALA A 82 -18.77 -0.48 -9.88
CA ALA A 82 -19.63 -0.83 -8.77
C ALA A 82 -21.06 -0.22 -8.82
N LYS A 83 -22.01 -0.89 -9.52
CA LYS A 83 -23.44 -1.06 -9.12
C LYS A 83 -24.33 -1.73 -10.19
N ARG A 84 -24.82 -2.93 -9.88
CA ARG A 84 -26.25 -3.39 -9.85
C ARG A 84 -26.25 -4.86 -9.37
N GLY A 85 -27.38 -5.42 -8.94
CA GLY A 85 -27.37 -6.75 -8.29
C GLY A 85 -28.72 -7.46 -8.21
N SER A 86 -28.73 -8.57 -7.47
CA SER A 86 -29.77 -9.63 -7.39
C SER A 86 -29.90 -10.48 -8.68
N SER A 87 -30.30 -11.76 -8.64
CA SER A 87 -30.91 -12.54 -7.54
C SER A 87 -30.42 -14.01 -7.49
N ALA A 88 -30.98 -14.81 -6.58
CA ALA A 88 -30.47 -16.13 -6.17
C ALA A 88 -31.04 -17.35 -6.93
N ARG A 89 -30.27 -18.45 -6.93
CA ARG A 89 -30.65 -19.88 -6.73
C ARG A 89 -29.34 -20.71 -6.76
N GLU A 90 -29.03 -21.76 -5.97
CA GLU A 90 -29.75 -22.78 -5.17
C GLU A 90 -29.44 -24.18 -5.74
N GLY A 91 -28.90 -25.09 -4.91
CA GLY A 91 -28.80 -26.54 -5.18
C GLY A 91 -27.43 -27.12 -5.60
N GLY A 92 -27.13 -28.34 -5.13
CA GLY A 92 -26.03 -29.20 -5.63
C GLY A 92 -24.97 -29.57 -4.59
N ALA A 93 -24.64 -30.87 -4.46
CA ALA A 93 -23.65 -31.39 -3.50
C ALA A 93 -22.67 -32.42 -4.12
N ILE A 94 -21.44 -32.43 -3.60
CA ILE A 94 -20.54 -33.57 -3.27
C ILE A 94 -20.78 -34.87 -4.08
N PRO A 95 -19.78 -35.39 -4.85
CA PRO A 95 -18.64 -36.07 -4.20
C PRO A 95 -17.25 -35.95 -4.86
N ALA A 96 -16.24 -36.50 -4.18
CA ALA A 96 -14.88 -36.72 -4.66
C ALA A 96 -14.57 -38.22 -4.89
N PRO A 97 -13.58 -38.53 -5.74
CA PRO A 97 -12.52 -39.48 -5.39
C PRO A 97 -11.12 -38.84 -5.60
N GLN A 98 -10.18 -38.91 -4.66
CA GLN A 98 -9.37 -40.05 -4.20
C GLN A 98 -8.20 -40.47 -5.13
N THR A 99 -6.99 -40.39 -4.55
CA THR A 99 -5.77 -41.22 -4.77
C THR A 99 -5.14 -41.37 -6.17
N GLY A 100 -3.87 -40.93 -6.31
CA GLY A 100 -3.00 -41.25 -7.44
C GLY A 100 -1.54 -40.77 -7.31
N ARG A 101 -0.62 -41.69 -6.95
CA ARG A 101 0.87 -41.56 -6.92
C ARG A 101 1.46 -42.99 -6.86
N PRO A 102 2.75 -43.27 -7.11
CA PRO A 102 3.88 -42.40 -7.52
C PRO A 102 4.23 -42.64 -9.02
N SER A 103 5.43 -42.40 -9.61
CA SER A 103 6.76 -41.95 -9.17
C SER A 103 7.60 -41.44 -10.36
N GLY A 104 8.82 -40.92 -10.11
CA GLY A 104 9.98 -41.16 -11.00
C GLY A 104 10.70 -39.96 -11.65
N ALA A 105 12.03 -40.11 -11.74
CA ALA A 105 12.97 -39.52 -12.70
C ALA A 105 13.20 -37.98 -12.74
N SER A 106 14.29 -37.59 -12.07
CA SER A 106 15.08 -36.35 -12.23
C SER A 106 15.51 -36.03 -13.67
N SER A 107 15.64 -34.73 -13.99
CA SER A 107 16.75 -34.22 -14.81
C SER A 107 17.14 -32.79 -14.38
N THR A 108 18.42 -32.44 -14.59
CA THR A 108 18.98 -31.10 -14.30
C THR A 108 19.32 -30.36 -15.60
N GLN A 109 19.22 -29.02 -15.62
CA GLN A 109 20.34 -28.15 -16.00
C GLN A 109 20.05 -26.62 -15.97
N LYS A 110 21.04 -25.91 -15.42
CA LYS A 110 21.54 -24.56 -15.79
C LYS A 110 20.61 -23.33 -15.73
N ALA A 111 21.28 -22.17 -15.76
CA ALA A 111 20.71 -20.84 -15.58
C ALA A 111 21.17 -19.89 -16.72
N ASN A 112 20.35 -18.86 -16.95
CA ASN A 112 20.66 -17.55 -17.53
C ASN A 112 19.69 -16.57 -16.83
N GLY A 113 19.98 -15.29 -16.54
CA GLY A 113 21.25 -14.58 -16.72
C GLY A 113 21.25 -13.60 -17.89
N ASP A 114 20.44 -12.53 -17.83
CA ASP A 114 20.75 -11.27 -18.54
C ASP A 114 20.01 -10.04 -17.96
N GLN A 115 20.45 -8.84 -18.39
CA GLN A 115 19.97 -7.44 -18.23
C GLN A 115 18.80 -7.10 -17.26
N GLY A 116 18.79 -5.95 -16.59
CA GLY A 116 19.67 -4.77 -16.71
C GLY A 116 18.83 -3.48 -16.77
N GLY A 117 18.87 -2.68 -15.70
CA GLY A 117 18.12 -1.43 -15.61
C GLY A 117 18.81 -0.45 -14.68
N ASN A 118 19.43 0.59 -15.25
CA ASN A 118 20.17 1.60 -14.49
C ASN A 118 19.21 2.46 -13.63
N PRO A 119 19.57 2.80 -12.38
CA PRO A 119 18.89 3.84 -11.64
C PRO A 119 19.15 5.22 -12.28
N PRO A 120 18.21 6.18 -12.17
CA PRO A 120 18.44 7.56 -12.61
C PRO A 120 19.52 8.24 -11.75
N PRO A 121 20.24 9.25 -12.29
CA PRO A 121 21.42 9.81 -11.64
C PRO A 121 21.11 10.83 -10.54
N GLY A 122 21.94 10.83 -9.50
CA GLY A 122 22.57 12.08 -9.04
C GLY A 122 21.72 13.10 -8.27
N GLY A 123 20.86 12.68 -7.35
CA GLY A 123 20.34 13.54 -6.28
C GLY A 123 20.68 12.96 -4.90
N GLU A 124 21.05 13.79 -3.92
CA GLU A 124 21.21 13.34 -2.52
C GLU A 124 19.87 12.81 -2.00
N SER A 125 19.74 11.49 -2.01
CA SER A 125 18.47 10.83 -1.76
C SER A 125 18.14 10.91 -0.28
N ARG A 126 17.22 11.80 0.10
CA ARG A 126 16.48 11.71 1.37
C ARG A 126 15.87 10.30 1.45
N GLY A 127 16.53 9.43 2.21
CA GLY A 127 16.27 7.99 2.18
C GLY A 127 14.80 7.66 2.42
N GLY A 128 14.22 6.88 1.50
CA GLY A 128 12.80 6.54 1.54
C GLY A 128 12.44 5.75 2.79
N ILE A 129 11.16 5.73 3.13
CA ILE A 129 10.63 5.04 4.30
C ILE A 129 9.63 3.96 3.90
N VAL A 130 9.59 2.89 4.70
CA VAL A 130 8.73 1.73 4.50
C VAL A 130 8.20 1.25 5.84
N ALA A 131 6.90 0.99 5.95
CA ALA A 131 6.37 0.35 7.15
C ALA A 131 6.60 -1.17 7.06
N LEU A 132 7.41 -1.72 7.97
CA LEU A 132 7.38 -3.15 8.26
C LEU A 132 6.20 -3.43 9.17
N THR A 133 5.29 -4.29 8.72
CA THR A 133 4.09 -4.69 9.47
C THR A 133 4.04 -6.19 9.63
N PHE A 134 3.82 -6.63 10.88
CA PHE A 134 3.74 -8.04 11.24
C PHE A 134 2.33 -8.36 11.73
N ASP A 135 1.71 -9.33 11.09
CA ASP A 135 0.47 -9.94 11.54
C ASP A 135 0.79 -11.21 12.34
N ASP A 136 -0.22 -11.75 13.02
CA ASP A 136 -0.18 -12.86 13.97
C ASP A 136 0.81 -12.71 15.15
N GLY A 137 0.25 -12.66 16.36
CA GLY A 137 1.02 -12.67 17.59
C GLY A 137 0.29 -12.03 18.79
N PRO A 138 0.94 -11.99 19.96
CA PRO A 138 2.32 -12.42 20.23
C PRO A 138 2.60 -13.92 20.10
N ASP A 139 3.86 -14.27 19.86
CA ASP A 139 4.33 -15.64 19.84
C ASP A 139 5.69 -15.79 20.57
N PRO A 140 5.74 -16.50 21.72
CA PRO A 140 6.96 -16.61 22.53
C PRO A 140 8.07 -17.43 21.87
N ALA A 141 7.77 -18.25 20.85
CA ALA A 141 8.78 -19.08 20.19
C ALA A 141 9.62 -18.30 19.17
N THR A 142 9.04 -17.29 18.52
CA THR A 142 9.66 -16.56 17.40
C THR A 142 10.03 -15.11 17.74
N TRP A 143 9.27 -14.46 18.63
CA TRP A 143 9.40 -13.01 18.86
C TRP A 143 10.73 -12.54 19.48
N PRO A 144 11.40 -13.28 20.41
CA PRO A 144 12.66 -12.81 20.98
C PRO A 144 13.73 -12.53 19.90
N GLY A 145 13.96 -13.48 18.99
CA GLY A 145 14.90 -13.33 17.89
C GLY A 145 14.46 -12.29 16.85
N LEU A 146 13.16 -12.14 16.61
CA LEU A 146 12.63 -11.09 15.73
C LEU A 146 12.89 -9.68 16.29
N LEU A 147 12.72 -9.49 17.60
CA LEU A 147 12.96 -8.21 18.25
C LEU A 147 14.46 -7.91 18.43
N GLU A 148 15.32 -8.91 18.46
CA GLU A 148 16.77 -8.74 18.34
C GLU A 148 17.18 -8.34 16.92
N ALA A 149 16.66 -9.01 15.88
CA ALA A 149 16.93 -8.67 14.49
C ALA A 149 16.46 -7.25 14.12
N LEU A 150 15.31 -6.80 14.62
CA LEU A 150 14.83 -5.43 14.44
C LEU A 150 15.74 -4.40 15.12
N GLU A 151 16.18 -4.63 16.36
CA GLU A 151 17.07 -3.68 17.07
C GLU A 151 18.45 -3.62 16.41
N GLN A 152 19.04 -4.77 16.04
CA GLN A 152 20.29 -4.85 15.29
C GLN A 152 20.21 -4.11 13.94
N GLY A 153 19.10 -4.25 13.22
CA GLY A 153 18.81 -3.51 11.99
C GLY A 153 18.38 -2.05 12.19
N ARG A 154 18.31 -1.56 13.45
CA ARG A 154 17.83 -0.23 13.83
C ARG A 154 16.44 0.11 13.29
N ALA A 155 15.58 -0.91 13.20
CA ALA A 155 14.26 -0.87 12.59
C ALA A 155 13.15 -0.74 13.63
N ARG A 156 12.21 0.17 13.39
CA ARG A 156 10.90 0.16 14.05
C ARG A 156 9.86 -0.42 13.09
N ALA A 157 8.80 -0.99 13.65
CA ALA A 157 7.82 -1.82 12.96
C ALA A 157 6.46 -1.72 13.66
N THR A 158 5.41 -2.24 13.04
CA THR A 158 4.03 -2.24 13.55
C THR A 158 3.51 -3.67 13.64
N PHE A 159 2.92 -4.06 14.77
CA PHE A 159 2.43 -5.41 14.98
C PHE A 159 0.90 -5.40 15.15
N PHE A 160 0.18 -6.13 14.32
CA PHE A 160 -1.26 -6.33 14.43
C PHE A 160 -1.52 -7.57 15.27
N LEU A 161 -2.08 -7.39 16.47
CA LEU A 161 -2.14 -8.45 17.48
C LEU A 161 -3.51 -9.09 17.59
N GLU A 162 -3.51 -10.40 17.80
CA GLU A 162 -4.69 -11.15 18.23
C GLU A 162 -4.93 -10.91 19.72
N GLY A 163 -6.13 -10.47 20.11
CA GLY A 163 -6.48 -10.22 21.50
C GLY A 163 -6.31 -11.44 22.43
N ALA A 164 -6.59 -12.65 21.95
CA ALA A 164 -6.38 -13.87 22.71
C ALA A 164 -4.89 -14.15 22.99
N ARG A 165 -4.02 -14.01 21.99
CA ARG A 165 -2.56 -14.14 22.17
C ARG A 165 -2.01 -13.02 23.04
N ALA A 166 -2.46 -11.78 22.83
CA ALA A 166 -2.06 -10.63 23.65
C ALA A 166 -2.44 -10.78 25.13
N ARG A 167 -3.55 -11.50 25.41
CA ARG A 167 -3.95 -11.87 26.77
C ARG A 167 -3.11 -12.99 27.38
N ALA A 168 -2.64 -13.93 26.56
CA ALA A 168 -1.77 -15.02 26.99
C ALA A 168 -0.32 -14.57 27.22
N HIS A 169 0.14 -13.57 26.46
CA HIS A 169 1.52 -13.06 26.45
C HIS A 169 1.62 -11.54 26.65
N PRO A 170 1.06 -10.97 27.73
CA PRO A 170 1.03 -9.52 27.97
C PRO A 170 2.44 -8.92 28.22
N GLU A 171 3.42 -9.74 28.61
CA GLU A 171 4.84 -9.37 28.68
C GLU A 171 5.43 -9.02 27.31
N LEU A 172 5.12 -9.79 26.27
CA LEU A 172 5.58 -9.53 24.90
C LEU A 172 4.95 -8.25 24.32
N VAL A 173 3.67 -7.99 24.63
CA VAL A 173 2.99 -6.75 24.21
C VAL A 173 3.66 -5.51 24.83
N ARG A 174 4.04 -5.58 26.11
CA ARG A 174 4.76 -4.49 26.79
C ARG A 174 6.19 -4.32 26.25
N GLU A 175 6.86 -5.43 25.93
CA GLU A 175 8.21 -5.42 25.35
C GLU A 175 8.25 -4.74 23.97
N LEU A 176 7.23 -4.93 23.11
CA LEU A 176 7.10 -4.19 21.85
C LEU A 176 7.13 -2.68 22.07
N VAL A 177 6.31 -2.19 23.00
CA VAL A 177 6.19 -0.75 23.29
C VAL A 177 7.48 -0.23 23.94
N ARG A 178 8.11 -1.01 24.81
CA ARG A 178 9.40 -0.66 25.44
C ARG A 178 10.53 -0.55 24.41
N ARG A 179 10.52 -1.37 23.35
CA ARG A 179 11.41 -1.26 22.18
C ARG A 179 10.90 -0.28 21.10
N GLY A 180 9.88 0.53 21.39
CA GLY A 180 9.40 1.59 20.50
C GLY A 180 8.73 1.11 19.22
N HIS A 181 8.25 -0.14 19.17
CA HIS A 181 7.40 -0.63 18.09
C HIS A 181 5.94 -0.18 18.30
N GLN A 182 5.18 -0.11 17.20
CA GLN A 182 3.75 0.20 17.24
C GLN A 182 2.93 -1.09 17.38
N VAL A 183 1.80 -1.01 18.09
CA VAL A 183 0.88 -2.12 18.36
C VAL A 183 -0.50 -1.73 17.88
N GLU A 184 -1.12 -2.60 17.09
CA GLU A 184 -2.42 -2.40 16.42
C GLU A 184 -3.30 -3.65 16.48
N ASN A 185 -4.52 -3.58 15.94
CA ASN A 185 -5.59 -4.54 16.22
C ASN A 185 -5.78 -5.58 15.09
N HIS A 186 -5.70 -6.89 15.39
CA HIS A 186 -6.01 -7.99 14.46
C HIS A 186 -7.30 -8.75 14.81
N GLY A 187 -8.16 -8.18 15.65
CA GLY A 187 -9.34 -8.86 16.20
C GLY A 187 -8.95 -9.81 17.34
N TRP A 188 -9.81 -10.78 17.66
CA TRP A 188 -9.67 -11.55 18.90
C TRP A 188 -8.92 -12.89 18.77
N SER A 189 -9.17 -13.68 17.71
CA SER A 189 -8.59 -15.04 17.55
C SER A 189 -8.52 -15.48 16.08
N HIS A 190 -7.89 -14.66 15.22
CA HIS A 190 -7.74 -14.83 13.77
C HIS A 190 -8.97 -15.45 13.05
N GLN A 191 -10.16 -14.92 13.32
CA GLN A 191 -11.40 -15.29 12.62
C GLN A 191 -11.62 -14.34 11.43
N GLU A 192 -11.73 -14.87 10.21
CA GLU A 192 -12.11 -14.05 9.04
C GLU A 192 -13.51 -13.44 9.27
N PRO A 193 -13.71 -12.13 9.03
CA PRO A 193 -15.02 -11.51 9.19
C PRO A 193 -16.08 -12.12 8.24
N ALA A 194 -17.11 -12.73 8.81
CA ALA A 194 -18.24 -13.26 8.03
C ALA A 194 -19.20 -12.12 7.59
N PRO A 195 -19.86 -12.20 6.42
CA PRO A 195 -20.78 -11.15 5.94
C PRO A 195 -21.94 -10.81 6.89
N ASN A 196 -22.39 -11.79 7.68
CA ASN A 196 -23.45 -11.61 8.68
C ASN A 196 -22.91 -11.41 10.12
N GLY A 197 -21.60 -11.27 10.29
CA GLY A 197 -20.89 -11.30 11.58
C GLY A 197 -20.61 -9.94 12.19
N GLU A 198 -21.41 -8.90 11.90
CA GLU A 198 -21.15 -7.54 12.40
C GLU A 198 -20.87 -7.50 13.91
N ARG A 199 -21.76 -8.11 14.71
CA ARG A 199 -21.69 -8.11 16.17
C ARG A 199 -20.42 -8.81 16.65
N GLU A 200 -20.09 -9.96 16.08
CA GLU A 200 -18.91 -10.76 16.42
C GLU A 200 -17.62 -10.01 16.09
N VAL A 201 -17.54 -9.41 14.90
CA VAL A 201 -16.37 -8.66 14.41
C VAL A 201 -16.17 -7.39 15.24
N ARG A 202 -17.23 -6.61 15.48
CA ARG A 202 -17.16 -5.40 16.32
C ARG A 202 -16.80 -5.73 17.77
N ALA A 203 -17.41 -6.76 18.36
CA ALA A 203 -17.04 -7.22 19.69
C ALA A 203 -15.58 -7.69 19.77
N ALA A 204 -15.07 -8.36 18.74
CA ALA A 204 -13.66 -8.76 18.66
C ALA A 204 -12.72 -7.54 18.57
N ILE A 205 -13.03 -6.56 17.71
CA ILE A 205 -12.27 -5.31 17.55
C ILE A 205 -12.25 -4.54 18.87
N ALA A 206 -13.41 -4.27 19.47
CA ALA A 206 -13.55 -3.51 20.71
C ALA A 206 -12.83 -4.19 21.89
N ARG A 207 -12.99 -5.51 22.04
CA ARG A 207 -12.36 -6.30 23.11
C ARG A 207 -10.83 -6.30 23.00
N THR A 208 -10.30 -6.45 21.79
CA THR A 208 -8.85 -6.35 21.56
C THR A 208 -8.35 -4.92 21.77
N ALA A 209 -9.07 -3.89 21.32
CA ALA A 209 -8.70 -2.50 21.54
C ALA A 209 -8.66 -2.11 23.04
N ALA A 210 -9.61 -2.61 23.84
CA ALA A 210 -9.62 -2.42 25.29
C ALA A 210 -8.39 -3.06 25.96
N LEU A 211 -8.11 -4.33 25.66
CA LEU A 211 -6.95 -5.05 26.18
C LEU A 211 -5.62 -4.42 25.76
N LEU A 212 -5.45 -4.09 24.48
CA LEU A 212 -4.22 -3.46 24.01
C LEU A 212 -4.02 -2.06 24.62
N ARG A 213 -5.10 -1.32 24.92
CA ARG A 213 -5.02 -0.07 25.67
C ARG A 213 -4.57 -0.26 27.12
N GLU A 214 -5.04 -1.31 27.79
CA GLU A 214 -4.59 -1.69 29.13
C GLU A 214 -3.10 -2.05 29.14
N LEU A 215 -2.65 -2.86 28.16
CA LEU A 215 -1.27 -3.35 28.10
C LEU A 215 -0.24 -2.31 27.63
N THR A 216 -0.64 -1.38 26.76
CA THR A 216 0.28 -0.42 26.10
C THR A 216 0.15 1.03 26.58
N GLY A 217 -0.93 1.37 27.29
CA GLY A 217 -1.33 2.76 27.58
C GLY A 217 -1.83 3.56 26.37
N ARG A 218 -1.70 3.03 25.14
CA ARG A 218 -2.07 3.69 23.88
C ARG A 218 -3.40 3.14 23.34
N ARG A 219 -4.17 3.98 22.64
CA ARG A 219 -5.26 3.47 21.79
C ARG A 219 -4.66 2.92 20.49
N THR A 220 -5.17 1.80 20.02
CA THR A 220 -4.95 1.34 18.64
C THR A 220 -5.75 2.24 17.69
N THR A 221 -5.17 2.57 16.54
CA THR A 221 -5.75 3.42 15.50
C THR A 221 -6.16 2.60 14.27
N TYR A 222 -5.48 1.48 14.05
CA TYR A 222 -5.64 0.64 12.88
C TYR A 222 -6.18 -0.74 13.27
N TYR A 223 -7.12 -1.22 12.45
CA TYR A 223 -7.53 -2.61 12.42
C TYR A 223 -7.06 -3.23 11.11
N ARG A 224 -6.55 -4.46 11.15
CA ARG A 224 -6.34 -5.26 9.96
C ARG A 224 -7.21 -6.52 10.08
N PRO A 225 -8.12 -6.79 9.13
CA PRO A 225 -8.90 -8.02 9.18
C PRO A 225 -8.05 -9.25 8.84
N PRO A 226 -8.19 -10.35 9.61
CA PRO A 226 -7.69 -11.67 9.22
C PRO A 226 -8.04 -12.02 7.77
N GLY A 227 -7.11 -12.66 7.05
CA GLY A 227 -7.27 -12.97 5.63
C GLY A 227 -7.37 -11.75 4.69
N GLY A 228 -7.04 -10.54 5.17
CA GLY A 228 -6.97 -9.30 4.37
C GLY A 228 -8.29 -8.88 3.72
N LEU A 229 -9.43 -9.25 4.33
CA LEU A 229 -10.74 -9.13 3.70
C LEU A 229 -11.10 -7.67 3.33
N ARG A 230 -11.56 -7.47 2.08
CA ARG A 230 -11.86 -6.16 1.48
C ARG A 230 -13.37 -5.88 1.36
N ASP A 231 -14.22 -6.50 2.17
CA ASP A 231 -15.66 -6.23 2.16
C ASP A 231 -15.97 -4.85 2.78
N PRO A 232 -16.71 -3.95 2.09
CA PRO A 232 -17.03 -2.60 2.59
C PRO A 232 -17.71 -2.55 3.97
N SER A 233 -18.32 -3.65 4.42
CA SER A 233 -18.95 -3.76 5.74
C SER A 233 -17.92 -3.84 6.85
N VAL A 234 -16.82 -4.56 6.63
CA VAL A 234 -15.70 -4.64 7.58
C VAL A 234 -15.07 -3.25 7.84
N PHE A 235 -15.03 -2.38 6.82
CA PHE A 235 -14.59 -0.99 6.99
C PHE A 235 -15.54 -0.20 7.89
N ARG A 236 -16.86 -0.28 7.65
CA ARG A 236 -17.88 0.39 8.50
C ARG A 236 -17.88 -0.15 9.94
N TRP A 237 -17.67 -1.45 10.11
CA TRP A 237 -17.61 -2.11 11.42
C TRP A 237 -16.37 -1.71 12.21
N ALA A 238 -15.21 -1.58 11.56
CA ALA A 238 -13.99 -1.05 12.17
C ALA A 238 -14.16 0.43 12.54
N GLU A 239 -14.71 1.24 11.63
CA GLU A 239 -14.97 2.67 11.85
C GLU A 239 -15.93 2.90 13.03
N ALA A 240 -16.97 2.06 13.18
CA ALA A 240 -17.92 2.10 14.29
C ALA A 240 -17.29 1.81 15.66
N GLU A 241 -16.15 1.13 15.72
CA GLU A 241 -15.36 0.90 16.95
C GLU A 241 -14.14 1.86 17.07
N GLY A 242 -14.00 2.79 16.12
CA GLY A 242 -12.96 3.83 16.12
C GLY A 242 -11.67 3.49 15.36
N HIS A 243 -11.65 2.43 14.55
CA HIS A 243 -10.47 1.96 13.82
C HIS A 243 -10.54 2.24 12.31
N ARG A 244 -9.39 2.58 11.73
CA ARG A 244 -9.20 2.63 10.26
C ARG A 244 -8.69 1.26 9.78
N VAL A 245 -9.25 0.73 8.69
CA VAL A 245 -8.71 -0.52 8.10
C VAL A 245 -7.36 -0.24 7.43
N LEU A 246 -6.31 -0.96 7.85
CA LEU A 246 -4.98 -0.88 7.23
C LEU A 246 -4.57 -2.22 6.61
N LEU A 247 -4.41 -2.23 5.29
CA LEU A 247 -3.90 -3.37 4.53
C LEU A 247 -2.40 -3.20 4.27
N TRP A 248 -1.92 -3.66 3.11
CA TRP A 248 -0.51 -3.69 2.72
C TRP A 248 -0.34 -3.55 1.20
N THR A 249 0.89 -3.30 0.74
CA THR A 249 1.21 -2.99 -0.66
C THR A 249 1.97 -4.10 -1.38
N ASN A 250 2.62 -5.04 -0.66
CA ASN A 250 3.26 -6.24 -1.23
C ASN A 250 2.24 -7.35 -1.63
N ILE A 251 1.26 -6.98 -2.45
CA ILE A 251 0.19 -7.88 -2.90
C ILE A 251 0.76 -9.04 -3.73
N GLY A 252 0.34 -10.27 -3.41
CA GLY A 252 0.73 -11.48 -4.16
C GLY A 252 2.13 -12.01 -3.85
N VAL A 253 2.78 -11.46 -2.80
CA VAL A 253 4.11 -11.84 -2.28
C VAL A 253 3.97 -12.51 -0.91
N PRO A 254 3.49 -13.78 -0.84
CA PRO A 254 3.38 -14.47 0.44
C PRO A 254 4.75 -14.74 1.06
N ASP A 255 4.83 -14.53 2.37
CA ASP A 255 5.78 -15.19 3.27
C ASP A 255 5.22 -16.50 3.85
N VAL A 256 3.89 -16.69 3.81
CA VAL A 256 3.19 -17.93 4.18
C VAL A 256 2.40 -18.48 2.98
N PRO A 257 2.65 -19.73 2.51
CA PRO A 257 3.71 -20.62 2.97
C PRO A 257 5.12 -20.08 2.60
N PRO A 258 6.15 -20.41 3.40
CA PRO A 258 7.51 -19.90 3.21
C PRO A 258 8.07 -20.13 1.79
N PRO A 259 8.65 -19.10 1.15
CA PRO A 259 9.35 -19.27 -0.12
C PRO A 259 10.64 -20.08 0.09
N ALA A 260 11.29 -20.50 -1.01
CA ALA A 260 12.58 -21.20 -0.92
C ALA A 260 13.63 -20.34 -0.17
N PRO A 261 14.59 -20.96 0.56
CA PRO A 261 15.47 -20.22 1.47
C PRO A 261 16.22 -19.07 0.77
N GLY A 262 16.24 -17.90 1.42
CA GLY A 262 16.88 -16.68 0.91
C GLY A 262 16.08 -15.94 -0.16
N GLN A 263 14.90 -16.43 -0.55
CA GLN A 263 14.04 -15.73 -1.51
C GLN A 263 13.09 -14.73 -0.86
N LEU A 264 12.81 -14.81 0.46
CA LEU A 264 11.89 -13.87 1.10
C LEU A 264 12.51 -12.46 1.11
N ALA A 265 13.79 -12.36 1.46
CA ALA A 265 14.55 -11.11 1.42
C ALA A 265 14.47 -10.43 0.04
N SER A 266 14.84 -11.13 -1.02
CA SER A 266 14.84 -10.60 -2.39
C SER A 266 13.44 -10.26 -2.90
N ARG A 267 12.42 -11.07 -2.56
CA ARG A 267 11.02 -10.81 -2.95
C ARG A 267 10.47 -9.57 -2.25
N MET A 268 10.71 -9.42 -0.94
CA MET A 268 10.27 -8.24 -0.18
C MET A 268 11.01 -6.98 -0.62
N ALA A 269 12.32 -7.07 -0.84
CA ALA A 269 13.11 -5.97 -1.38
C ALA A 269 12.63 -5.52 -2.76
N ALA A 270 12.23 -6.43 -3.65
CA ALA A 270 11.70 -6.09 -4.98
C ALA A 270 10.35 -5.34 -4.95
N HIS A 271 9.51 -5.57 -3.94
CA HIS A 271 8.19 -4.94 -3.81
C HIS A 271 8.17 -3.74 -2.85
N ALA A 272 9.31 -3.41 -2.25
CA ALA A 272 9.47 -2.22 -1.42
C ALA A 272 9.63 -0.95 -2.27
N TYR A 273 9.10 0.16 -1.79
CA TYR A 273 9.27 1.51 -2.35
C TYR A 273 9.04 2.55 -1.24
N ASN A 274 9.38 3.81 -1.49
CA ASN A 274 9.10 4.89 -0.53
C ASN A 274 7.58 5.06 -0.36
N GLY A 275 7.05 4.87 0.85
CA GLY A 275 5.59 4.82 1.09
C GLY A 275 4.99 3.40 1.14
N ALA A 276 5.79 2.34 0.94
CA ALA A 276 5.28 0.96 0.98
C ALA A 276 4.89 0.51 2.41
N ILE A 277 3.93 -0.41 2.48
CA ILE A 277 3.55 -1.12 3.70
C ILE A 277 3.75 -2.61 3.41
N LEU A 278 4.78 -3.21 4.01
CA LEU A 278 5.10 -4.62 3.84
C LEU A 278 4.42 -5.43 4.95
N MET A 279 3.51 -6.34 4.58
CA MET A 279 2.94 -7.36 5.47
C MET A 279 3.83 -8.60 5.48
N LEU A 280 4.00 -9.15 6.67
CA LEU A 280 4.72 -10.37 7.04
C LEU A 280 3.98 -11.00 8.25
N HIS A 281 4.23 -12.27 8.58
CA HIS A 281 3.70 -12.93 9.78
C HIS A 281 4.82 -13.16 10.80
N ALA A 282 4.67 -12.69 12.04
CA ALA A 282 5.70 -12.88 13.08
C ALA A 282 5.66 -14.28 13.73
N THR A 283 4.65 -15.09 13.42
CA THR A 283 4.52 -16.51 13.80
C THR A 283 5.32 -17.46 12.90
N GLU A 284 5.71 -17.05 11.69
CA GLU A 284 6.46 -17.89 10.75
C GLU A 284 7.98 -17.86 11.05
N PRO A 285 8.61 -18.98 11.44
CA PRO A 285 10.04 -19.00 11.80
C PRO A 285 10.96 -18.56 10.66
N ARG A 286 10.60 -18.78 9.38
CA ARG A 286 11.39 -18.29 8.24
C ARG A 286 11.37 -16.78 8.13
N THR A 287 10.24 -16.13 8.43
CA THR A 287 10.13 -14.67 8.41
C THR A 287 11.09 -14.06 9.43
N VAL A 288 11.28 -14.69 10.60
CA VAL A 288 12.32 -14.28 11.57
C VAL A 288 13.73 -14.55 11.03
N GLN A 289 13.99 -15.73 10.47
CA GLN A 289 15.32 -16.12 9.98
C GLN A 289 15.81 -15.25 8.82
N GLU A 290 14.94 -14.85 7.89
CA GLU A 290 15.29 -13.97 6.77
C GLU A 290 15.20 -12.47 7.11
N LEU A 291 14.72 -12.06 8.29
CA LEU A 291 14.56 -10.66 8.66
C LEU A 291 15.86 -9.83 8.59
N PRO A 292 17.04 -10.31 9.05
CA PRO A 292 18.30 -9.59 8.86
C PRO A 292 18.67 -9.34 7.38
N ALA A 293 18.28 -10.26 6.49
CA ALA A 293 18.47 -10.14 5.04
C ALA A 293 17.45 -9.18 4.40
N ILE A 294 16.17 -9.22 4.82
CA ILE A 294 15.15 -8.23 4.44
C ILE A 294 15.63 -6.82 4.82
N LEU A 295 16.05 -6.62 6.06
CA LEU A 295 16.53 -5.34 6.59
C LEU A 295 17.78 -4.83 5.84
N THR A 296 18.70 -5.74 5.50
CA THR A 296 19.89 -5.40 4.70
C THR A 296 19.53 -5.00 3.27
N ALA A 297 18.62 -5.72 2.61
CA ALA A 297 18.21 -5.42 1.24
C ALA A 297 17.38 -4.12 1.14
N LEU A 298 16.55 -3.81 2.13
CA LEU A 298 15.87 -2.51 2.24
C LEU A 298 16.88 -1.37 2.38
N ARG A 299 17.86 -1.52 3.30
CA ARG A 299 18.94 -0.54 3.50
C ARG A 299 19.80 -0.33 2.25
N GLN A 300 20.10 -1.39 1.48
CA GLN A 300 20.81 -1.30 0.19
C GLN A 300 20.02 -0.52 -0.86
N ARG A 301 18.68 -0.50 -0.79
CA ARG A 301 17.82 0.33 -1.64
C ARG A 301 17.53 1.72 -1.07
N GLY A 302 18.24 2.13 -0.01
CA GLY A 302 18.02 3.42 0.66
C GLY A 302 16.68 3.52 1.41
N LEU A 303 16.03 2.39 1.69
CA LEU A 303 14.73 2.33 2.38
C LEU A 303 14.91 2.03 3.87
N ARG A 304 14.35 2.89 4.73
CA ARG A 304 14.41 2.78 6.19
C ARG A 304 13.07 2.28 6.77
N PRO A 305 13.06 1.16 7.52
CA PRO A 305 11.90 0.72 8.27
C PRO A 305 11.42 1.74 9.31
N VAL A 306 10.11 1.97 9.34
CA VAL A 306 9.40 2.86 10.27
C VAL A 306 8.10 2.20 10.76
N THR A 307 7.45 2.79 11.77
CA THR A 307 6.08 2.39 12.13
C THR A 307 5.04 2.98 11.16
N VAL A 308 3.80 2.47 11.19
CA VAL A 308 2.71 2.98 10.34
C VAL A 308 2.36 4.44 10.69
N ASP A 309 2.37 4.82 11.96
CA ASP A 309 2.19 6.22 12.39
C ASP A 309 3.22 7.14 11.74
N GLN A 310 4.51 6.75 11.79
CA GLN A 310 5.63 7.51 11.23
C GLN A 310 5.52 7.61 9.69
N LEU A 311 5.10 6.53 9.03
CA LEU A 311 4.86 6.53 7.59
C LEU A 311 3.72 7.48 7.20
N MET A 312 2.58 7.40 7.91
CA MET A 312 1.40 8.22 7.64
C MET A 312 1.63 9.70 7.96
N GLN A 313 2.40 10.01 9.00
CA GLN A 313 2.79 11.38 9.34
C GLN A 313 3.66 12.02 8.26
N ALA A 314 4.68 11.29 7.77
CA ALA A 314 5.56 11.78 6.71
C ALA A 314 4.83 11.94 5.37
N LEU A 315 3.93 11.01 5.01
CA LEU A 315 3.08 11.15 3.84
C LEU A 315 2.16 12.38 3.95
N ALA A 316 1.54 12.60 5.11
CA ALA A 316 0.67 13.76 5.34
C ALA A 316 1.42 15.10 5.18
N GLN A 317 2.69 15.18 5.59
CA GLN A 317 3.52 16.37 5.43
C GLN A 317 3.77 16.71 3.95
N VAL A 318 4.16 15.71 3.14
CA VAL A 318 4.35 15.87 1.68
C VAL A 318 3.06 16.32 0.97
N THR A 319 1.89 15.98 1.51
CA THR A 319 0.59 16.41 0.96
C THR A 319 0.08 17.75 1.47
N ALA A 320 0.80 18.39 2.40
CA ALA A 320 0.42 19.65 3.03
C ALA A 320 1.33 20.82 2.62
N GLU A 321 2.55 20.54 2.15
CA GLU A 321 3.39 21.54 1.48
C GLU A 321 2.79 21.86 0.11
N PRO A 322 2.46 23.14 -0.22
CA PRO A 322 2.09 23.49 -1.57
C PRO A 322 3.30 23.30 -2.51
N PRO A 323 3.08 22.99 -3.81
CA PRO A 323 4.19 22.96 -4.76
C PRO A 323 4.91 24.32 -4.74
N GLU A 324 6.24 24.31 -4.68
CA GLU A 324 7.03 25.54 -4.73
C GLU A 324 6.59 26.38 -5.93
N ALA A 325 6.26 27.64 -5.69
CA ALA A 325 5.90 28.57 -6.75
C ALA A 325 7.15 28.80 -7.60
N GLY A 326 7.23 28.07 -8.73
CA GLY A 326 8.39 28.05 -9.60
C GLY A 326 8.84 29.46 -9.93
N THR A 327 10.11 29.75 -9.71
CA THR A 327 10.73 31.06 -9.95
C THR A 327 10.32 31.56 -11.33
N PRO A 328 9.79 32.80 -11.48
CA PRO A 328 9.60 33.38 -12.79
C PRO A 328 10.93 33.35 -13.55
N GLY A 329 10.94 32.65 -14.69
CA GLY A 329 12.16 32.54 -15.49
C GLY A 329 12.61 33.91 -15.98
N ASP A 330 13.93 34.10 -16.09
CA ASP A 330 14.51 35.31 -16.67
C ASP A 330 13.88 35.61 -18.04
N GLN A 331 13.60 36.89 -18.28
CA GLN A 331 13.17 37.35 -19.59
C GLN A 331 14.40 37.51 -20.49
N ASP A 332 14.34 36.97 -21.71
CA ASP A 332 15.46 36.92 -22.64
C ASP A 332 16.06 38.31 -22.90
N SER A 333 17.32 38.51 -22.47
CA SER A 333 18.14 39.63 -22.92
C SER A 333 18.67 39.33 -24.33
N ALA A 334 17.83 39.60 -25.33
CA ALA A 334 18.18 39.39 -26.73
C ALA A 334 19.42 40.22 -27.14
N THR A 335 20.42 39.56 -27.74
CA THR A 335 21.65 40.18 -28.26
C THR A 335 21.46 40.75 -29.65
N ASP A 336 22.20 41.82 -29.98
CA ASP A 336 22.16 42.53 -31.27
C ASP A 336 22.46 41.67 -32.51
N ASP A 337 21.78 41.96 -33.63
CA ASP A 337 22.39 41.97 -34.97
C ASP A 337 21.66 42.97 -35.90
N LYS A 338 22.44 43.61 -36.80
CA LYS A 338 22.01 44.31 -38.04
C LYS A 338 21.23 45.64 -37.91
N PRO A 339 21.15 46.48 -38.99
CA PRO A 339 21.27 46.16 -40.42
C PRO A 339 22.46 46.79 -41.19
N ALA A 340 22.53 46.46 -42.48
CA ALA A 340 23.52 46.94 -43.46
C ALA A 340 22.95 48.01 -44.42
N THR A 341 23.80 48.52 -45.32
CA THR A 341 23.69 49.78 -46.08
C THR A 341 22.65 49.86 -47.21
N LYS A 342 22.16 51.10 -47.45
CA LYS A 342 22.02 51.88 -48.72
C LYS A 342 21.30 53.23 -48.42
N GLU A 343 21.64 54.41 -48.97
CA GLU A 343 21.62 54.92 -50.37
C GLU A 343 20.20 54.85 -51.01
N GLU A 344 19.51 55.90 -51.48
CA GLU A 344 19.65 57.39 -51.53
C GLU A 344 18.20 57.98 -51.45
N ASP A 345 17.81 59.26 -51.48
CA ASP A 345 18.38 60.64 -51.60
C ASP A 345 17.36 61.62 -50.94
N GLY A 346 17.67 62.92 -50.79
CA GLY A 346 16.66 63.99 -50.69
C GLY A 346 17.12 65.29 -50.00
N LYS A 347 17.08 66.42 -50.72
CA LYS A 347 17.45 67.78 -50.23
C LYS A 347 16.20 68.64 -49.83
N PRO A 348 16.28 69.92 -49.35
CA PRO A 348 15.72 70.25 -48.03
C PRO A 348 14.89 71.58 -47.97
N ALA A 349 14.75 72.12 -46.75
CA ALA A 349 14.49 73.53 -46.37
C ALA A 349 13.03 74.01 -46.16
N GLY A 350 12.90 75.13 -45.41
CA GLY A 350 11.64 75.75 -44.94
C GLY A 350 11.21 75.21 -43.56
N ASN A 351 11.66 75.71 -42.39
CA ASN A 351 11.90 77.06 -41.87
C ASN A 351 10.63 77.82 -41.44
N GLU A 352 10.64 78.29 -40.18
CA GLU A 352 9.71 79.27 -39.57
C GLU A 352 8.21 78.88 -39.47
N ALA A 353 7.40 79.36 -38.51
CA ALA A 353 7.67 80.00 -37.22
C ALA A 353 6.43 79.99 -36.30
N GLU A 354 6.64 80.44 -35.05
CA GLU A 354 5.72 81.25 -34.25
C GLU A 354 4.27 80.83 -33.92
N ASN A 355 4.10 80.52 -32.62
CA ASN A 355 3.37 81.38 -31.65
C ASN A 355 1.86 81.13 -31.42
N LYS A 356 1.44 81.51 -30.20
CA LYS A 356 0.13 81.43 -29.52
C LYS A 356 -0.38 80.02 -29.18
N LYS A 357 -0.61 79.60 -27.92
CA LYS A 357 -1.06 80.25 -26.65
C LYS A 357 -2.60 80.34 -26.55
N GLU A 358 -3.09 80.16 -25.33
CA GLU A 358 -4.50 80.16 -24.86
C GLU A 358 -5.24 78.82 -25.12
N GLY A 359 -5.79 78.17 -24.07
CA GLY A 359 -5.78 78.54 -22.64
C GLY A 359 -6.25 77.41 -21.72
#